data_AF-A0A0S9N0J8-F1
#
_entry.id   AF-A0A0S9N0J8-F1
#
_cell.length_a   1.000
_cell.length_b   1.000
_cell.length_c   1.000
_cell.angle_alpha   90.00
_cell.angle_beta   90.00
_cell.angle_gamma   90.00
#
_symmetry.space_group_name_H-M   'P 1'
#
loop_
_entity.id
_entity.type
_entity.pdbx_description
1 polymer ?
#
loop_
_entity_poly.entity_id
_entity_poly.type
_entity_poly.pdbx_seq_one_letter_code
_entity_poly.pdbx_strand_id
1 'polypeptide(L)'
;MRCVLAELSLCVERAAAIALLWGAAFLAGQAIRAYCAAPGPADGRSRAALPGLRIGARAVVAGLRLLTRDAGRYRHDFPRLDIICP
;
A
#
# COMPACT_ATOMS: atom_id res chain seq x y z
N MET A 1 1.11 38.69 -2.51
CA MET A 1 0.17 37.83 -1.73
C MET A 1 -0.10 36.45 -2.36
N ARG A 2 -0.10 36.28 -3.70
CA ARG A 2 -0.27 34.96 -4.35
C ARG A 2 0.85 33.93 -4.08
N CYS A 3 2.12 34.35 -3.94
CA CYS A 3 3.23 33.43 -3.60
C CYS A 3 3.05 32.73 -2.25
N VAL A 4 2.70 33.48 -1.20
CA VAL A 4 2.57 32.92 0.15
C VAL A 4 1.43 31.90 0.22
N LEU A 5 0.32 32.14 -0.48
CA LEU A 5 -0.78 31.19 -0.56
C LEU A 5 -0.40 29.91 -1.33
N ALA A 6 0.41 30.03 -2.39
CA ALA A 6 0.91 28.88 -3.14
C ALA A 6 1.90 28.03 -2.32
N GLU A 7 2.79 28.67 -1.55
CA GLU A 7 3.72 27.96 -0.65
C GLU A 7 3.00 27.25 0.50
N LEU A 8 1.98 27.89 1.09
CA LEU A 8 1.15 27.27 2.11
C LEU A 8 0.36 26.07 1.56
N SER A 9 -0.19 26.16 0.34
CA SER A 9 -0.86 25.02 -0.32
C SER A 9 0.08 23.84 -0.50
N LEU A 10 1.29 24.10 -1.03
CA LEU A 10 2.28 23.05 -1.24
C LEU A 10 2.72 22.39 0.07
N CYS A 11 2.86 23.18 1.15
CA CYS A 11 3.21 22.67 2.47
C CYS A 11 2.13 21.72 3.01
N VAL A 12 0.86 22.10 2.89
CA VAL A 12 -0.29 21.28 3.30
C VAL A 12 -0.37 19.98 2.49
N GLU A 13 -0.24 20.06 1.18
CA GLU A 13 -0.27 18.89 0.30
C GLU A 13 0.89 17.92 0.60
N ARG A 14 2.09 18.44 0.86
CA ARG A 14 3.24 17.62 1.25
C ARG A 14 3.03 16.97 2.61
N ALA A 15 2.48 17.68 3.60
CA ALA A 15 2.20 17.10 4.91
C ALA A 15 1.20 15.93 4.80
N ALA A 16 0.15 16.08 3.99
CA ALA A 16 -0.80 15.00 3.70
C ALA A 16 -0.13 13.81 2.98
N ALA A 17 0.73 14.09 1.99
CA ALA A 17 1.48 13.05 1.28
C ALA A 17 2.43 12.28 2.20
N ILE A 18 3.10 12.98 3.13
CA ILE A 18 3.97 12.37 4.13
C ILE A 18 3.16 11.48 5.07
N ALA A 19 2.02 11.94 5.59
CA ALA A 19 1.15 11.14 6.45
C ALA A 19 0.67 9.85 5.76
N LEU A 20 0.27 9.94 4.49
CA LEU A 20 -0.10 8.79 3.67
C LEU A 20 1.05 7.79 3.53
N LEU A 21 2.27 8.29 3.28
CA LEU A 21 3.46 7.45 3.12
C LEU A 21 3.78 6.67 4.41
N TRP A 22 3.71 7.33 5.57
CA TRP A 22 3.94 6.68 6.87
C TRP A 22 2.92 5.58 7.15
N GLY A 23 1.63 5.86 6.96
CA GLY A 23 0.57 4.86 7.14
C GLY A 23 0.75 3.66 6.21
N ALA A 24 1.03 3.93 4.93
CA ALA A 24 1.26 2.87 3.94
C ALA A 24 2.51 2.03 4.24
N ALA A 25 3.61 2.67 4.67
CA ALA A 25 4.85 1.98 5.01
C ALA A 25 4.68 1.07 6.24
N PHE A 26 3.96 1.55 7.26
CA PHE A 26 3.68 0.76 8.45
C PHE A 26 2.83 -0.47 8.15
N LEU A 27 1.74 -0.29 7.39
CA LEU A 27 0.87 -1.39 6.98
C LEU A 27 1.60 -2.39 6.08
N ALA A 28 2.44 -1.91 5.15
CA ALA A 28 3.27 -2.78 4.31
C ALA A 28 4.26 -3.60 5.14
N GLY A 29 4.87 -3.02 6.17
CA GLY A 29 5.78 -3.73 7.07
C GLY A 29 5.08 -4.87 7.83
N GLN A 30 3.84 -4.65 8.28
CA GLN A 30 3.04 -5.71 8.92
C GLN A 30 2.72 -6.83 7.93
N ALA A 31 2.28 -6.49 6.72
CA ALA A 31 1.95 -7.46 5.70
C ALA A 31 3.18 -8.29 5.26
N ILE A 32 4.35 -7.65 5.12
CA ILE A 32 5.62 -8.34 4.82
C ILE A 32 6.01 -9.28 5.95
N ARG A 33 5.86 -8.85 7.22
CA ARG A 33 6.11 -9.73 8.37
C ARG A 33 5.20 -10.95 8.36
N ALA A 34 3.91 -10.77 8.14
CA ALA A 34 2.94 -11.86 8.04
C ALA A 34 3.27 -12.81 6.87
N TYR A 35 3.58 -12.26 5.69
CA TYR A 35 3.99 -13.03 4.52
C TYR A 35 5.25 -13.87 4.78
N CYS A 36 6.26 -13.28 5.43
CA CYS A 36 7.49 -14.00 5.79
C CYS A 36 7.27 -15.07 6.87
N ALA A 37 6.31 -14.85 7.78
CA ALA A 37 5.98 -15.78 8.86
C ALA A 37 5.05 -16.92 8.44
N ALA A 38 4.37 -16.79 7.29
CA ALA A 38 3.44 -17.80 6.81
C ALA A 38 4.16 -19.13 6.48
N PRO A 39 3.60 -20.28 6.87
CA PRO A 39 4.17 -21.58 6.59
C PRO A 39 4.12 -21.91 5.08
N GLY A 40 5.25 -22.31 4.51
CA GLY A 40 5.37 -22.72 3.11
C GLY A 40 6.83 -23.00 2.72
N PRO A 41 7.08 -23.64 1.57
CA PRO A 41 8.45 -23.88 1.09
C PRO A 41 9.20 -22.55 0.99
N ALA A 42 10.43 -22.48 1.50
CA ALA A 42 11.25 -21.28 1.36
C ALA A 42 11.41 -20.89 -0.12
N ASP A 43 11.41 -21.89 -0.99
CA ASP A 43 11.53 -21.83 -2.44
C ASP A 43 10.26 -21.28 -3.12
N GLY A 44 9.11 -21.35 -2.44
CA GLY A 44 7.80 -20.85 -2.90
C GLY A 44 7.47 -19.42 -2.46
N ARG A 45 8.25 -18.84 -1.53
CA ARG A 45 8.11 -17.44 -1.12
C ARG A 45 8.73 -16.52 -2.16
N SER A 46 7.93 -16.09 -3.13
CA SER A 46 8.35 -15.19 -4.20
C SER A 46 8.71 -13.79 -3.69
N ARG A 47 9.92 -13.30 -4.03
CA ARG A 47 10.28 -11.88 -3.84
C ARG A 47 9.39 -10.94 -4.65
N ALA A 48 8.75 -11.42 -5.72
CA ALA A 48 7.77 -10.65 -6.50
C ALA A 48 6.46 -10.38 -5.73
N ALA A 49 6.25 -11.01 -4.56
CA ALA A 49 5.15 -10.69 -3.66
C ALA A 49 5.35 -9.37 -2.91
N LEU A 50 6.60 -9.05 -2.52
CA LEU A 50 6.94 -7.90 -1.68
C LEU A 50 6.54 -6.54 -2.31
N PRO A 51 6.74 -6.29 -3.62
CA PRO A 51 6.23 -5.08 -4.25
C PRO A 51 4.71 -4.98 -4.19
N GLY A 52 4.00 -6.11 -4.37
CA GLY A 52 2.55 -6.16 -4.29
C GLY A 52 2.02 -5.75 -2.92
N LEU A 53 2.68 -6.17 -1.84
CA LEU A 53 2.31 -5.78 -0.47
C LEU A 53 2.40 -4.27 -0.25
N ARG A 54 3.41 -3.60 -0.84
CA ARG A 54 3.55 -2.14 -0.75
C ARG A 54 2.46 -1.42 -1.54
N ILE A 55 2.10 -1.95 -2.72
CA ILE A 55 1.02 -1.41 -3.57
C ILE A 55 -0.33 -1.55 -2.85
N GLY A 56 -0.62 -2.75 -2.32
CA GLY A 56 -1.86 -3.03 -1.58
C GLY A 56 -1.99 -2.15 -0.34
N ALA A 57 -0.92 -2.02 0.45
CA ALA A 57 -0.93 -1.16 1.63
C ALA A 57 -1.20 0.32 1.29
N ARG A 58 -0.59 0.84 0.22
CA ARG A 58 -0.88 2.20 -0.24
C ARG A 58 -2.33 2.34 -0.70
N ALA A 59 -2.86 1.36 -1.43
CA ALA A 59 -4.24 1.38 -1.89
C ALA A 59 -5.23 1.39 -0.71
N VAL A 60 -5.00 0.58 0.32
CA VAL A 60 -5.83 0.56 1.54
C VAL A 60 -5.78 1.91 2.25
N VAL A 61 -4.58 2.43 2.53
CA VAL A 61 -4.44 3.68 3.30
C VAL A 61 -4.95 4.89 2.52
N ALA A 62 -4.82 4.88 1.19
CA ALA A 62 -5.33 5.94 0.32
C ALA A 62 -6.82 5.78 -0.04
N GLY A 63 -7.48 4.68 0.38
CA GLY A 63 -8.88 4.40 0.01
C GLY A 63 -9.10 4.19 -1.49
N LEU A 64 -8.09 3.66 -2.19
CA LEU A 64 -8.13 3.44 -3.64
C LEU A 64 -8.58 2.02 -3.98
N ARG A 65 -9.24 1.88 -5.13
CA ARG A 65 -9.54 0.58 -5.74
C ARG A 65 -8.32 0.05 -6.49
N LEU A 66 -8.00 -1.22 -6.30
CA LEU A 66 -6.87 -1.86 -6.98
C LEU A 66 -7.35 -2.69 -8.17
N LEU A 67 -6.88 -2.36 -9.37
CA LEU A 67 -7.03 -3.20 -10.56
C LEU A 67 -5.89 -4.22 -10.59
N THR A 68 -6.21 -5.51 -10.55
CA THR A 68 -5.19 -6.58 -10.57
C THR A 68 -5.76 -7.87 -11.13
N ARG A 69 -4.90 -8.65 -11.80
CA ARG A 69 -5.22 -10.01 -12.24
C ARG A 69 -5.11 -11.05 -11.11
N ASP A 70 -4.42 -10.72 -10.03
CA ASP A 70 -4.18 -11.61 -8.90
C ASP A 70 -5.00 -11.18 -7.68
N ALA A 71 -6.33 -11.24 -7.80
CA ALA A 71 -7.22 -10.79 -6.74
C ALA A 71 -7.12 -11.67 -5.49
N GLY A 72 -6.79 -12.96 -5.64
CA GLY A 72 -6.66 -13.89 -4.52
C GLY A 72 -5.57 -13.47 -3.55
N ARG A 73 -4.39 -13.11 -4.06
CA ARG A 73 -3.28 -12.67 -3.21
C ARG A 73 -3.59 -11.39 -2.45
N TYR A 74 -4.13 -10.38 -3.13
CA TYR A 74 -4.46 -9.11 -2.48
C TYR A 74 -5.58 -9.25 -1.44
N ARG A 75 -6.56 -10.14 -1.63
CA ARG A 75 -7.60 -10.40 -0.63
C ARG A 75 -7.09 -11.10 0.62
N HIS A 76 -6.09 -11.99 0.48
CA HIS A 76 -5.45 -12.66 1.60
C HIS A 76 -4.75 -11.64 2.53
N ASP A 77 -3.91 -10.77 1.93
CA ASP A 77 -3.10 -9.83 2.71
C ASP A 77 -3.88 -8.57 3.13
N PHE A 78 -4.86 -8.15 2.32
CA PHE A 78 -5.66 -6.94 2.50
C PHE A 78 -7.16 -7.21 2.32
N PRO A 79 -7.83 -7.83 3.29
CA PRO A 79 -9.24 -8.22 3.17
C PRO A 79 -10.20 -7.03 3.02
N ARG A 80 -9.78 -5.82 3.40
CA ARG A 80 -10.55 -4.58 3.26
C ARG A 80 -10.31 -3.84 1.94
N LEU A 81 -9.42 -4.34 1.08
CA LEU A 81 -9.08 -3.68 -0.18
C LEU A 81 -10.18 -3.93 -1.22
N ASP A 82 -10.67 -2.85 -1.82
CA ASP A 82 -11.59 -2.93 -2.95
C ASP A 82 -10.80 -3.28 -4.23
N ILE A 83 -11.17 -4.38 -4.88
CA ILE A 83 -10.41 -4.99 -5.97
C ILE A 83 -11.28 -5.14 -7.20
N ILE A 84 -10.77 -4.62 -8.32
CA ILE A 84 -11.31 -4.83 -9.65
C ILE A 84 -10.43 -5.90 -10.32
N CYS A 85 -11.02 -7.02 -10.72
CA CYS A 85 -10.33 -8.10 -11.42
C CYS A 85 -10.90 -8.20 -12.84
N PRO A 86 -10.12 -7.85 -13.87
CA PRO A 86 -10.50 -8.06 -15.26
C PRO A 86 -10.28 -9.52 -15.70
#